data_AF-A0A0G3XGE5-F1
#
_entry.id   AF-A0A0G3XGE5-F1
#
_cell.length_a   1.000
_cell.length_b   1.000
_cell.length_c   1.000
_cell.angle_alpha   90.00
_cell.angle_beta   90.00
_cell.angle_gamma   90.00
#
_symmetry.space_group_name_H-M   'P 1'
#
loop_
_entity.id
_entity.type
_entity.pdbx_description
1 polymer ?
#
loop_
_entity_poly.entity_id
_entity_poly.type
_entity_poly.pdbx_seq_one_letter_code
_entity_poly.pdbx_strand_id
1 'polypeptide(L)' 'MECLKMSSIAPRPRVTGIHSIALRVPCYAEAIAFYRDVWLLEDMGERDDSHAFRTACADHDNLLLSSGEPGIVNIRAFSR' A
#
# COMPACT_ATOMS: atom_id res chain seq x y z
N MET A 1 2.11 47.52 -15.39
CA MET A 1 1.69 46.28 -16.07
C MET A 1 2.56 45.16 -15.55
N GLU A 2 2.09 44.40 -14.56
CA GLU A 2 2.79 43.21 -14.07
C GLU A 2 2.29 42.00 -14.87
N CYS A 3 3.18 41.40 -15.65
CA CYS A 3 2.92 40.11 -16.30
C CYS A 3 2.77 39.04 -15.21
N LEU A 4 1.56 38.51 -15.06
CA LEU A 4 1.28 37.30 -14.30
C LEU A 4 2.21 36.18 -14.78
N LYS A 5 3.13 35.77 -13.90
CA LYS A 5 3.96 34.58 -14.08
C LYS A 5 3.02 33.37 -14.19
N MET A 6 2.80 32.88 -15.40
CA MET A 6 2.16 31.59 -15.63
C MET A 6 3.05 30.52 -14.99
N SER A 7 2.61 29.96 -13.86
CA SER A 7 3.28 28.77 -13.32
C SER A 7 3.15 27.67 -14.36
N SER A 8 4.28 27.17 -14.85
CA SER A 8 4.35 25.93 -15.62
C SER A 8 3.70 24.82 -14.78
N ILE A 9 2.50 24.38 -15.17
CA ILE A 9 1.88 23.19 -14.61
C ILE A 9 2.58 22.03 -15.31
N ALA A 10 3.66 21.53 -14.70
CA ALA A 10 4.23 20.25 -15.13
C ALA A 10 3.11 19.19 -15.05
N PRO A 11 2.92 18.37 -16.10
CA PRO A 11 1.88 17.34 -16.08
C PRO A 11 2.13 16.40 -14.91
N ARG A 12 1.09 16.17 -14.09
CA ARG A 12 1.19 15.21 -12.98
C ARG A 12 1.31 13.79 -13.55
N PRO A 13 2.13 12.93 -12.93
CA PRO A 13 2.26 11.54 -13.35
C PRO A 13 0.88 10.86 -13.37
N ARG A 14 0.63 10.04 -14.40
CA ARG A 14 -0.64 9.30 -14.48
C ARG A 14 -0.53 8.07 -13.58
N VAL A 15 -1.46 7.93 -12.64
CA VAL A 15 -1.58 6.72 -11.82
C VAL A 15 -2.13 5.58 -12.68
N THR A 16 -1.41 4.45 -12.74
CA THR A 16 -1.78 3.28 -13.55
C THR A 16 -2.28 2.09 -12.73
N GLY A 17 -2.15 2.15 -11.41
CA GLY A 17 -2.61 1.10 -10.50
C GLY A 17 -2.14 1.35 -9.07
N ILE A 18 -2.72 0.61 -8.12
CA ILE A 18 -2.23 0.56 -6.74
C ILE A 18 -1.12 -0.51 -6.71
N HIS A 19 0.00 -0.18 -6.08
CA HIS A 19 1.13 -1.09 -5.87
C HIS A 19 1.12 -1.71 -4.48
N SER A 20 0.74 -0.95 -3.46
CA SER A 20 0.61 -1.50 -2.12
C SER A 20 -0.32 -0.71 -1.24
N ILE A 21 -0.90 -1.39 -0.27
CA ILE A 21 -1.67 -0.79 0.82
C ILE A 21 -1.03 -1.23 2.13
N ALA A 22 -0.74 -0.27 2.99
CA ALA A 22 -0.27 -0.52 4.35
C ALA A 22 -1.38 -0.20 5.34
N LEU A 23 -1.67 -1.15 6.23
CA LEU A 23 -2.70 -1.06 7.25
C LEU A 23 -2.07 -1.15 8.64
N ARG A 24 -2.63 -0.39 9.58
CA ARG A 24 -2.50 -0.68 11.01
C ARG A 24 -3.68 -1.50 11.47
N VAL A 25 -3.40 -2.51 12.27
CA VAL A 25 -4.38 -3.45 12.81
C VAL A 25 -4.20 -3.62 14.33
N PRO A 26 -5.30 -3.67 15.10
CA PRO A 26 -5.22 -3.73 16.56
C PRO A 26 -4.81 -5.13 17.06
N CYS A 27 -5.31 -6.18 16.42
CA CYS A 27 -5.01 -7.57 16.75
C CYS A 27 -4.08 -8.18 15.70
N TYR A 28 -2.78 -7.91 15.84
CA TYR A 28 -1.79 -8.19 14.79
C TYR A 28 -1.74 -9.67 14.35
N ALA A 29 -1.64 -10.60 15.30
CA ALA A 29 -1.58 -12.03 15.00
C ALA A 29 -2.87 -12.56 14.34
N GLU A 30 -4.02 -12.06 14.78
CA GLU A 30 -5.32 -12.45 14.24
C GLU A 30 -5.51 -11.91 12.82
N ALA A 31 -5.06 -10.68 12.55
CA ALA A 31 -5.09 -10.12 11.21
C ALA A 31 -4.19 -10.89 10.24
N ILE A 32 -2.98 -11.26 10.67
CA ILE A 32 -2.07 -12.12 9.87
C ILE A 32 -2.77 -13.45 9.53
N ALA A 33 -3.34 -14.12 10.53
CA ALA A 33 -4.08 -15.37 10.31
C ALA A 33 -5.28 -15.18 9.37
N PHE A 34 -6.03 -14.09 9.50
CA PHE A 34 -7.13 -13.78 8.59
C PHE A 34 -6.67 -13.64 7.14
N TYR A 35 -5.64 -12.82 6.89
CA TYR A 35 -5.18 -12.57 5.51
C TYR A 35 -4.53 -13.80 4.87
N ARG A 36 -3.87 -14.65 5.67
CA ARG A 36 -3.30 -15.93 5.23
C ARG A 36 -4.35 -17.01 5.02
N ASP A 37 -5.19 -17.27 6.02
CA ASP A 37 -6.01 -18.48 6.08
C ASP A 37 -7.42 -18.29 5.48
N VAL A 38 -7.94 -17.05 5.48
CA VAL A 38 -9.28 -16.74 4.96
C VAL A 38 -9.18 -16.07 3.59
N TRP A 39 -8.32 -15.08 3.45
CA TRP A 39 -8.10 -14.38 2.17
C TRP A 39 -7.09 -15.09 1.25
N LEU A 40 -6.37 -16.09 1.77
CA LEU A 40 -5.45 -16.92 0.98
C LEU A 40 -4.38 -16.09 0.26
N LEU A 41 -3.93 -15.00 0.87
CA LEU A 41 -2.78 -14.26 0.37
C LEU A 41 -1.49 -15.04 0.64
N GLU A 42 -0.52 -14.89 -0.25
CA GLU A 42 0.81 -15.46 -0.08
C GLU A 42 1.50 -14.72 1.07
N ASP A 43 1.79 -15.46 2.15
CA ASP A 43 2.50 -14.96 3.33
C ASP A 43 4.00 -14.81 3.00
N MET A 44 4.48 -13.57 3.03
CA MET A 44 5.88 -13.21 2.73
C MET A 44 6.71 -13.00 4.01
N GLY A 45 6.10 -13.16 5.18
CA GLY A 45 6.68 -12.89 6.49
C GLY A 45 6.90 -11.42 6.80
N GLU A 46 7.63 -11.18 7.89
CA GLU A 46 8.02 -9.84 8.34
C GLU A 46 9.04 -9.18 7.38
N ARG A 47 8.82 -7.90 7.08
CA ARG A 47 9.66 -7.03 6.25
C ARG A 47 9.71 -5.65 6.92
N ASP A 48 10.90 -5.20 7.29
CA ASP A 48 11.09 -3.96 8.06
C ASP A 48 10.23 -3.99 9.35
N ASP A 49 9.22 -3.12 9.45
CA ASP A 49 8.30 -3.00 10.57
C ASP A 49 6.87 -3.49 10.21
N SER A 50 6.72 -4.39 9.25
CA SER A 50 5.40 -4.87 8.80
C SER A 50 5.40 -6.32 8.32
N HIS A 51 4.29 -7.02 8.53
CA HIS A 51 4.01 -8.31 7.91
C HIS A 51 3.57 -8.10 6.46
N ALA A 52 4.23 -8.76 5.52
CA ALA A 52 3.95 -8.60 4.11
C ALA A 52 3.16 -9.79 3.55
N PHE A 53 2.18 -9.48 2.71
CA PHE A 53 1.41 -10.43 1.92
C PHE A 53 1.45 -10.04 0.45
N ARG A 54 1.38 -11.04 -0.44
CA ARG A 54 1.27 -10.86 -1.90
C ARG A 54 0.04 -11.57 -2.45
N THR A 55 -0.50 -11.04 -3.55
CA THR A 55 -1.53 -11.76 -4.33
C THR A 55 -0.89 -12.90 -5.12
N ALA A 56 -1.47 -14.10 -5.04
CA ALA A 56 -0.90 -15.31 -5.64
C ALA A 56 -0.71 -15.27 -7.17
N CYS A 57 -1.31 -14.29 -7.86
CA CYS A 57 -1.43 -14.26 -9.32
C CYS A 57 -0.80 -13.03 -9.99
N ALA A 58 -0.20 -12.10 -9.24
CA ALA A 58 0.37 -10.87 -9.83
C ALA A 58 1.65 -10.43 -9.12
N ASP A 59 2.67 -10.10 -9.91
CA ASP A 59 4.03 -9.72 -9.48
C ASP A 59 4.12 -8.39 -8.69
N HIS A 60 2.99 -7.80 -8.28
CA HIS A 60 2.96 -6.34 -8.09
C HIS A 60 2.26 -5.82 -6.84
N ASP A 61 1.37 -6.57 -6.21
CA ASP A 61 0.53 -5.99 -5.16
C ASP A 61 0.91 -6.53 -3.78
N ASN A 62 1.41 -5.64 -2.92
CA ASN A 62 1.72 -5.99 -1.52
C ASN A 62 0.65 -5.42 -0.57
N LEU A 63 0.16 -6.27 0.35
CA LEU A 63 -0.54 -5.83 1.54
C LEU A 63 0.44 -5.85 2.71
N LEU A 64 0.57 -4.74 3.43
CA LEU A 64 1.48 -4.62 4.57
C LEU A 64 0.67 -4.40 5.84
N LEU A 65 0.95 -5.15 6.89
CA LEU A 65 0.30 -5.00 8.19
C LEU A 65 1.31 -4.52 9.22
N SER A 66 0.91 -3.56 10.05
CA SER A 66 1.62 -3.17 11.26
C SER A 66 0.64 -3.14 12.43
N SER A 67 1.13 -3.28 13.66
CA SER A 67 0.27 -3.22 14.84
C SER A 67 -0.09 -1.77 15.20
N GLY A 68 -1.27 -1.56 15.78
CA GLY A 68 -1.68 -0.29 16.38
C GLY A 68 -3.13 0.10 16.08
N GLU A 69 -3.45 1.38 16.28
CA GLU A 69 -4.79 1.93 16.04
C GLU A 69 -5.24 1.67 14.58
N PRO A 70 -6.45 1.12 14.37
CA PRO A 70 -6.91 0.71 13.05
C PRO A 70 -6.90 1.85 12.03
N GLY A 71 -6.29 1.63 10.86
CA GLY A 71 -6.33 2.62 9.79
C GLY A 71 -5.42 2.32 8.60
N ILE A 72 -5.61 3.09 7.52
CA ILE A 72 -4.72 3.06 6.37
C ILE A 72 -3.50 3.92 6.69
N VAL A 73 -2.33 3.32 6.65
CA VAL A 73 -1.04 4.01 6.87
C VAL A 73 -0.54 4.63 5.57
N ASN A 74 -0.63 3.89 4.46
CA ASN A 74 -0.13 4.34 3.17
C ASN A 74 -0.82 3.60 2.02
N ILE A 75 -0.95 4.27 0.88
CA ILE A 75 -1.31 3.66 -0.40
C ILE A 75 -0.24 4.10 -1.40
N ARG A 76 0.54 3.15 -1.91
CA ARG A 76 1.51 3.41 -2.98
C ARG A 76 0.88 3.05 -4.31
N ALA A 77 1.11 3.89 -5.31
CA ALA A 77 0.57 3.71 -6.64
C ALA A 77 1.69 3.64 -7.67
N PHE A 78 1.47 2.89 -8.75
CA PHE A 78 2.29 2.97 -9.94
C PHE A 78 1.98 4.26 -10.69
N SER A 79 3.02 4.97 -11.11
CA SER A 79 2.91 6.17 -11.94
C SER A 79 3.77 6.05 -13.20
N ARG A 80 3.22 6.50 -14.32
CA ARG A 80 3.94 6.68 -15.60
C ARG A 80 4.07 8.16 -15.94
#